data_AF-A0A9E5BPR3-F1
#
_entry.id   AF-A0A9E5BPR3-F1
#
_cell.length_a   1.000
_cell.length_b   1.000
_cell.length_c   1.000
_cell.angle_alpha   90.00
_cell.angle_beta   90.00
_cell.angle_gamma   90.00
#
_symmetry.space_group_name_H-M   'P 1'
#
loop_
_entity.id
_entity.type
_entity.pdbx_description
1 polymer ?
#
loop_
_entity_poly.entity_id
_entity_poly.type
_entity_poly.pdbx_seq_one_letter_code
_entity_poly.pdbx_strand_id
1 'polypeptide(L)'
;FVRDITTFIRQLEAAASRRVIITIWSEPPPNRRAKIFQMVYGEEQEALPGQGQLLPVLWDMGILPDVQVLPEPPWWENQRPQTREEAVKLVLEDRVVKPEDRERARPLIESQFDELFAPSEAGFVPQWRSDMRELLITWETGI
;
A
#
# COMPACT_ATOMS: atom_id res chain seq x y z
N PHE A 1 13.13 1.21 -3.57
CA PHE A 1 13.72 -0.13 -3.77
C PHE A 1 15.04 -0.19 -3.03
N VAL A 2 15.20 -1.11 -2.09
CA VAL A 2 16.49 -1.36 -1.42
C VAL A 2 17.29 -2.26 -2.35
N ARG A 3 18.30 -1.69 -3.03
CA ARG A 3 19.10 -2.43 -4.03
C ARG A 3 19.87 -3.62 -3.43
N ASP A 4 20.15 -3.58 -2.13
CA ASP A 4 20.80 -4.64 -1.38
C ASP A 4 20.03 -4.92 -0.08
N ILE A 5 18.92 -5.64 -0.22
CA ILE A 5 18.04 -5.99 0.90
C ILE A 5 18.77 -6.88 1.92
N THR A 6 19.69 -7.74 1.48
CA THR A 6 20.45 -8.63 2.35
C THR A 6 21.37 -7.86 3.29
N THR A 7 22.12 -6.87 2.78
CA THR A 7 22.96 -6.01 3.63
C THR A 7 22.11 -5.22 4.61
N PHE A 8 20.95 -4.71 4.18
CA PHE A 8 20.01 -4.02 5.07
C PHE A 8 19.52 -4.92 6.21
N ILE A 9 19.09 -6.15 5.92
CA ILE A 9 18.65 -7.11 6.95
C ILE A 9 19.78 -7.43 7.93
N ARG A 10 21.01 -7.67 7.44
CA ARG A 10 22.17 -7.91 8.33
C ARG A 10 22.46 -6.74 9.25
N GLN A 11 22.30 -5.50 8.77
CA GLN A 11 22.45 -4.31 9.60
C GLN A 11 21.37 -4.20 10.68
N LEU A 12 20.12 -4.60 10.37
CA LEU A 12 19.06 -4.69 11.38
C LEU A 12 19.41 -5.71 12.46
N GLU A 13 19.89 -6.91 12.09
CA GLU A 13 20.30 -7.93 13.05
C GLU A 13 21.48 -7.47 13.91
N ALA A 14 22.48 -6.82 13.32
CA ALA A 14 23.65 -6.32 14.04
C ALA A 14 23.32 -5.17 15.02
N ALA A 15 22.28 -4.38 14.70
CA ALA A 15 21.84 -3.28 15.55
C ALA A 15 20.85 -3.73 16.65
N ALA A 16 20.15 -4.84 16.43
CA ALA A 16 19.19 -5.38 17.39
C ALA A 16 19.89 -6.18 18.49
N SER A 17 19.45 -5.98 19.73
CA SER A 17 20.04 -6.68 20.90
C SER A 17 19.43 -8.05 21.18
N ARG A 18 18.25 -8.34 20.63
CA ARG A 18 17.52 -9.60 20.87
C ARG A 18 16.61 -9.96 19.71
N ARG A 19 15.89 -8.98 19.17
CA ARG A 19 14.81 -9.22 18.21
C ARG A 19 14.74 -8.08 17.21
N VAL A 20 14.62 -8.43 15.94
CA VAL A 20 14.24 -7.49 14.91
C VAL A 20 12.72 -7.48 14.80
N ILE A 21 12.16 -6.28 14.66
CA ILE A 21 10.72 -6.05 14.47
C ILE A 21 10.55 -5.16 13.25
N ILE A 22 9.81 -5.64 12.26
CA ILE A 22 9.43 -4.89 11.06
C ILE A 22 7.91 -4.85 11.00
N THR A 23 7.35 -3.66 10.76
CA THR A 23 5.95 -3.54 10.35
C THR A 23 5.84 -3.06 8.92
N ILE A 24 5.00 -3.73 8.15
CA ILE A 24 4.66 -3.36 6.77
C ILE A 24 3.17 -3.57 6.53
N TRP A 25 2.66 -2.99 5.45
CA TRP A 25 1.32 -3.30 4.97
C TRP A 25 1.34 -4.56 4.11
N SER A 26 0.31 -5.39 4.26
CA SER A 26 0.12 -6.62 3.48
C SER A 26 0.03 -6.35 1.98
N GLU A 27 -0.51 -5.19 1.63
CA GLU A 27 -0.49 -4.59 0.31
C GLU A 27 0.25 -3.24 0.39
N PRO A 28 1.39 -3.05 -0.30
CA PRO A 28 2.08 -1.77 -0.30
C PRO A 28 1.15 -0.62 -0.72
N PRO A 29 1.10 0.50 0.03
CA PRO A 29 0.16 1.59 -0.28
C PRO A 29 0.22 2.10 -1.73
N PRO A 30 1.39 2.16 -2.41
CA PRO A 30 1.43 2.53 -3.82
C PRO A 30 0.73 1.53 -4.76
N ASN A 31 0.74 0.22 -4.46
CA ASN A 31 0.17 -0.81 -5.33
C ASN A 31 -1.37 -0.78 -5.33
N ARG A 32 -1.98 -0.30 -4.24
CA ARG A 32 -3.45 -0.11 -4.11
C ARG A 32 -4.04 0.92 -5.08
N ARG A 33 -3.20 1.57 -5.90
CA ARG A 33 -3.60 2.61 -6.85
C ARG A 33 -3.51 2.14 -8.31
N ALA A 34 -3.20 0.87 -8.54
CA ALA A 34 -3.00 0.32 -9.89
C ALA A 34 -4.19 0.60 -10.84
N LYS A 35 -5.43 0.43 -10.36
CA LYS A 35 -6.63 0.72 -11.17
C LYS A 35 -6.74 2.21 -11.55
N ILE A 36 -6.40 3.13 -10.64
CA ILE A 36 -6.39 4.57 -10.93
C ILE A 36 -5.28 4.91 -11.92
N PHE A 37 -4.08 4.35 -11.71
CA PHE A 37 -2.95 4.56 -12.60
C PHE A 37 -3.28 4.12 -14.03
N GLN A 38 -3.78 2.89 -14.19
CA GLN A 38 -4.17 2.34 -15.49
C GLN A 38 -5.27 3.16 -16.16
N MET A 39 -6.24 3.66 -15.40
CA MET A 39 -7.27 4.53 -15.93
C MET A 39 -6.68 5.84 -16.45
N VAL A 40 -5.86 6.54 -15.66
CA VAL A 40 -5.33 7.87 -16.00
C VAL A 40 -4.27 7.82 -17.10
N TYR A 41 -3.43 6.79 -17.12
CA TYR A 41 -2.25 6.69 -17.99
C TYR A 41 -2.36 5.64 -19.10
N GLY A 42 -3.34 4.73 -19.02
CA GLY A 42 -3.52 3.66 -20.00
C GLY A 42 -2.48 2.54 -19.91
N GLU A 43 -1.66 2.52 -18.86
CA GLU A 43 -0.58 1.55 -18.64
C GLU A 43 -0.69 0.86 -17.29
N GLU A 44 -0.18 -0.37 -17.18
CA GLU A 44 -0.13 -1.08 -15.91
C GLU A 44 0.90 -0.45 -14.97
N GLN A 45 0.53 -0.25 -13.71
CA GLN A 45 1.45 0.24 -12.71
C GLN A 45 2.43 -0.86 -12.31
N GLU A 46 3.73 -0.56 -12.32
CA GLU A 46 4.72 -1.48 -11.77
C GLU A 46 4.49 -1.66 -10.25
N ALA A 47 4.32 -2.91 -9.83
CA ALA A 47 4.08 -3.24 -8.43
C ALA A 47 5.38 -3.10 -7.63
N LEU A 48 5.30 -2.40 -6.50
CA LEU A 48 6.38 -2.35 -5.54
C LEU A 48 6.44 -3.64 -4.71
N PRO A 49 7.65 -4.08 -4.32
CA PRO A 49 7.81 -5.26 -3.50
C PRO A 49 7.16 -5.08 -2.12
N GLY A 50 6.50 -6.12 -1.65
CA GLY A 50 5.89 -6.20 -0.33
C GLY A 50 6.31 -7.46 0.42
N GLN A 51 5.42 -8.00 1.25
CA GLN A 51 5.68 -9.24 2.01
C GLN A 51 6.08 -10.43 1.12
N GLY A 52 5.49 -10.54 -0.07
CA GLY A 52 5.74 -11.66 -0.99
C GLY A 52 7.17 -11.69 -1.53
N GLN A 53 7.89 -10.58 -1.50
CA GLN A 53 9.30 -10.50 -1.86
C GLN A 53 10.20 -10.49 -0.62
N LEU A 54 9.76 -9.92 0.50
CA LEU A 54 10.54 -9.86 1.74
C LEU A 54 10.70 -11.24 2.39
N LEU A 55 9.61 -12.01 2.54
CA LEU A 55 9.66 -13.29 3.25
C LEU A 55 10.60 -14.32 2.59
N PRO A 56 10.57 -14.49 1.25
CA PRO A 56 11.54 -15.36 0.59
C PRO A 56 13.00 -14.96 0.83
N VAL A 57 13.31 -13.66 0.83
CA VAL A 57 14.67 -13.17 1.12
C VAL A 57 15.10 -13.56 2.54
N LEU A 58 14.20 -13.41 3.53
CA LEU A 58 14.50 -13.81 4.90
C LEU A 58 14.76 -15.33 4.98
N TRP A 59 13.95 -16.15 4.31
CA TRP A 59 14.13 -17.60 4.27
C TRP A 59 15.45 -18.01 3.60
N ASP A 60 15.81 -17.39 2.48
CA ASP A 60 17.10 -17.62 1.79
C ASP A 60 18.30 -17.26 2.67
N MET A 61 18.13 -16.31 3.58
CA MET A 61 19.13 -15.94 4.60
C MET A 61 19.15 -16.89 5.80
N GLY A 62 18.27 -17.90 5.85
CA GLY A 62 18.13 -18.80 7.00
C GLY A 62 17.32 -18.22 8.16
N ILE A 63 16.65 -17.08 7.95
CA ILE A 63 15.80 -16.42 8.95
C ILE A 63 14.37 -16.91 8.75
N LEU A 64 13.78 -17.48 9.79
CA LEU A 64 12.38 -17.92 9.82
C LEU A 64 11.58 -16.99 10.74
N PRO A 65 11.01 -15.90 10.22
CA PRO A 65 10.32 -14.93 11.06
C PRO A 65 8.94 -15.40 11.48
N ASP A 66 8.52 -15.00 12.68
CA ASP A 66 7.13 -14.96 13.08
C ASP A 66 6.42 -13.84 12.31
N VAL A 67 5.28 -14.16 11.69
CA VAL A 67 4.45 -13.20 10.96
C VAL A 67 3.07 -13.15 11.57
N GLN A 68 2.69 -12.00 12.11
CA GLN A 68 1.36 -11.75 12.65
C GLN A 68 0.62 -10.74 11.79
N VAL A 69 -0.60 -11.09 11.34
CA VAL A 69 -1.52 -10.16 10.69
C VAL A 69 -2.32 -9.45 11.76
N LEU A 70 -2.21 -8.12 11.84
CA LEU A 70 -2.98 -7.34 12.80
C LEU A 70 -4.45 -7.23 12.32
N PRO A 71 -5.43 -7.33 13.26
CA PRO A 71 -6.84 -7.47 12.91
C PRO A 71 -7.50 -6.16 12.48
N GLU A 72 -6.95 -5.01 12.87
CA GLU A 72 -7.50 -3.69 12.58
C GLU A 72 -7.03 -3.20 11.20
N PRO A 73 -7.93 -2.64 10.37
CA PRO A 73 -7.50 -1.89 9.20
C PRO A 73 -6.83 -0.57 9.65
N PRO A 74 -6.04 0.08 8.79
CA PRO A 74 -5.50 1.40 9.12
C PRO A 74 -6.63 2.40 9.39
N TRP A 75 -6.48 3.20 10.46
CA TRP A 75 -7.51 4.14 10.91
C TRP A 75 -7.92 5.15 9.83
N TRP A 76 -7.02 5.52 8.91
CA TRP A 76 -7.32 6.43 7.80
C TRP A 76 -8.18 5.82 6.70
N GLU A 77 -8.37 4.51 6.65
CA GLU A 77 -9.33 3.90 5.72
C GLU A 77 -10.78 4.21 6.06
N ASN A 78 -11.04 4.59 7.31
CA ASN A 78 -12.37 4.99 7.76
C ASN A 78 -12.73 6.42 7.30
N GLN A 79 -11.78 7.19 6.77
CA GLN A 79 -12.05 8.52 6.24
C GLN A 79 -12.69 8.41 4.85
N ARG A 80 -14.00 8.68 4.79
CA ARG A 80 -14.79 8.61 3.55
C ARG A 80 -15.15 10.02 3.08
N PRO A 81 -14.92 10.36 1.80
CA PRO A 81 -15.43 11.61 1.23
C PRO A 81 -16.96 11.62 1.31
N GLN A 82 -17.53 12.74 1.75
CA GLN A 82 -18.95 12.92 1.98
C GLN A 82 -19.68 13.35 0.71
N THR A 83 -18.96 13.98 -0.23
CA THR A 83 -19.51 14.43 -1.50
C THR A 83 -18.78 13.81 -2.69
N ARG A 84 -19.45 13.81 -3.86
CA ARG A 84 -18.86 13.38 -5.12
C ARG A 84 -17.62 14.20 -5.47
N GLU A 85 -17.66 15.52 -5.24
CA GLU A 85 -16.52 16.41 -5.50
C GLU A 85 -15.33 16.09 -4.58
N GLU A 86 -15.57 15.83 -3.29
CA GLU A 86 -14.51 15.39 -2.37
C GLU A 86 -13.91 14.05 -2.79
N ALA A 87 -14.74 13.13 -3.28
CA ALA A 87 -14.30 11.84 -3.78
C ALA A 87 -13.43 11.96 -5.05
N VAL A 88 -13.82 12.82 -6.00
CA VAL A 88 -12.99 13.13 -7.17
C VAL A 88 -11.68 13.80 -6.76
N LYS A 89 -11.75 14.79 -5.86
CA LYS A 89 -10.58 15.49 -5.32
C LYS A 89 -9.61 14.52 -4.65
N LEU A 90 -10.12 13.57 -3.86
CA LEU A 90 -9.31 12.53 -3.21
C LEU A 90 -8.47 11.73 -4.21
N VAL A 91 -9.01 11.42 -5.39
CA VAL A 91 -8.28 10.69 -6.44
C VAL A 91 -7.28 11.60 -7.15
N LEU A 92 -7.68 12.84 -7.47
CA LEU A 92 -6.82 13.82 -8.14
C LEU A 92 -5.61 14.25 -7.30
N GLU A 93 -5.78 14.34 -5.99
CA GLU A 93 -4.72 14.71 -5.04
C GLU A 93 -3.87 13.51 -4.60
N ASP A 94 -4.23 12.29 -5.01
CA ASP A 94 -3.41 11.12 -4.77
C ASP A 94 -2.07 11.22 -5.51
N ARG A 95 -1.01 10.68 -4.91
CA ARG A 95 0.35 10.71 -5.46
C ARG A 95 0.49 9.99 -6.80
N VAL A 96 -0.46 9.13 -7.14
CA VAL A 96 -0.48 8.43 -8.43
C VAL A 96 -0.79 9.37 -9.61
N VAL A 97 -1.54 10.45 -9.38
CA VAL A 97 -1.88 11.44 -10.40
C VAL A 97 -0.91 12.61 -10.30
N LYS A 98 -0.07 12.80 -11.32
CA LYS A 98 0.86 13.93 -11.36
C LYS A 98 0.09 15.25 -11.37
N PRO A 99 0.56 16.30 -10.67
CA PRO A 99 -0.13 17.59 -10.61
C PRO A 99 -0.51 18.17 -11.99
N GLU A 100 0.38 18.04 -12.97
CA GLU A 100 0.19 18.48 -14.35
C GLU A 100 -0.87 17.70 -15.14
N ASP A 101 -1.20 16.47 -14.72
CA ASP A 101 -2.19 15.61 -15.37
C ASP A 101 -3.61 15.79 -14.79
N ARG A 102 -3.77 16.52 -13.68
CA ARG A 102 -5.05 16.59 -12.94
C ARG A 102 -6.22 17.12 -13.77
N GLU A 103 -5.99 18.16 -14.55
CA GLU A 103 -7.02 18.74 -15.43
C GLU A 103 -7.50 17.72 -16.50
N ARG A 104 -6.58 16.90 -17.01
CA ARG A 104 -6.88 15.82 -17.96
C ARG A 104 -7.56 14.64 -17.29
N ALA A 105 -7.14 14.29 -16.07
CA ALA A 105 -7.66 13.14 -15.32
C ALA A 105 -9.07 13.35 -14.76
N ARG A 106 -9.43 14.59 -14.39
CA ARG A 106 -10.72 14.92 -13.78
C ARG A 106 -11.93 14.39 -14.57
N PRO A 107 -12.14 14.73 -15.86
CA PRO A 107 -13.32 14.28 -16.59
C PRO A 107 -13.39 12.75 -16.71
N LEU A 108 -12.25 12.08 -16.74
CA LEU A 108 -12.19 10.62 -16.77
C LEU A 108 -12.66 10.01 -15.44
N ILE A 109 -12.14 10.51 -14.32
CA ILE A 109 -12.54 10.09 -12.96
C ILE A 109 -14.03 10.35 -12.74
N GLU A 110 -14.54 11.50 -13.17
CA GLU A 110 -15.96 11.84 -13.08
C GLU A 110 -16.81 10.89 -13.91
N SER A 111 -16.37 10.53 -15.12
CA SER A 111 -17.11 9.62 -16.02
C SER A 111 -17.20 8.19 -15.49
N GLN A 112 -16.19 7.73 -14.73
CA GLN A 112 -16.14 6.38 -14.14
C GLN A 112 -16.43 6.38 -12.64
N PHE A 113 -17.06 7.45 -12.14
CA PHE A 113 -17.23 7.65 -10.70
C PHE A 113 -17.91 6.45 -10.03
N ASP A 114 -18.96 5.91 -10.63
CA ASP A 114 -19.75 4.82 -10.05
C ASP A 114 -19.02 3.46 -10.08
N GLU A 115 -17.95 3.33 -10.89
CA GLU A 115 -17.05 2.17 -10.86
C GLU A 115 -15.93 2.30 -9.83
N LEU A 116 -15.63 3.54 -9.44
CA LEU A 116 -14.64 3.86 -8.44
C LEU A 116 -15.28 3.86 -7.05
N PHE A 117 -16.44 4.46 -6.87
CA PHE A 117 -17.04 4.68 -5.56
C PHE A 117 -18.41 4.05 -5.45
N ALA A 118 -18.64 3.36 -4.33
CA ALA A 118 -19.98 2.93 -3.93
C ALA A 118 -20.54 3.89 -2.87
N PRO A 119 -21.81 4.32 -2.96
CA PRO A 119 -22.43 5.12 -1.89
C PRO A 119 -22.64 4.28 -0.63
N SER A 120 -22.49 4.90 0.54
CA SER A 120 -22.83 4.32 1.85
C SER A 120 -23.37 5.40 2.80
N GLU A 121 -23.99 4.99 3.91
CA GLU A 121 -24.48 5.91 4.94
C GLU A 121 -23.38 6.82 5.51
N ALA A 122 -22.11 6.39 5.46
CA ALA A 122 -20.96 7.13 5.96
C ALA A 122 -20.20 7.91 4.87
N GLY A 123 -20.74 8.00 3.65
CA GLY A 123 -20.10 8.64 2.49
C GLY A 123 -19.70 7.65 1.39
N PHE A 124 -18.83 8.07 0.47
CA PHE A 124 -18.42 7.26 -0.68
C PHE A 124 -17.27 6.30 -0.34
N VAL A 125 -17.45 5.01 -0.65
CA VAL A 125 -16.52 3.93 -0.35
C VAL A 125 -15.66 3.59 -1.56
N PRO A 126 -14.33 3.69 -1.46
CA PRO A 126 -13.42 3.27 -2.51
C PRO A 126 -13.53 1.80 -2.92
N GLN A 127 -13.74 1.53 -4.21
CA GLN A 127 -13.81 0.17 -4.78
C GLN A 127 -12.49 -0.28 -5.45
N TRP A 128 -11.55 0.64 -5.65
CA TRP A 128 -10.26 0.36 -6.31
C TRP A 128 -9.14 0.01 -5.33
N ARG A 129 -9.41 0.06 -4.02
CA ARG A 129 -8.43 -0.24 -2.98
C ARG A 129 -8.62 -1.69 -2.53
N SER A 130 -7.58 -2.51 -2.70
CA SER A 130 -7.53 -3.85 -2.10
C SER A 130 -7.55 -3.77 -0.58
N ASP A 131 -8.01 -4.82 0.09
CA ASP A 131 -7.88 -4.94 1.55
C ASP A 131 -6.40 -4.87 1.97
N MET A 132 -6.15 -4.19 3.09
CA MET A 132 -4.81 -3.98 3.61
C MET A 132 -4.80 -4.19 5.13
N ARG A 133 -3.89 -5.03 5.60
CA ARG A 133 -3.65 -5.30 7.02
C ARG A 133 -2.21 -4.96 7.36
N GLU A 134 -1.97 -4.52 8.58
CA GLU A 134 -0.60 -4.39 9.07
C GLU A 134 -0.05 -5.79 9.37
N LEU A 135 1.20 -6.01 8.98
CA LEU A 135 1.95 -7.22 9.26
C LEU A 135 3.05 -6.88 10.25
N LEU A 136 3.08 -7.60 11.36
CA LEU A 136 4.16 -7.59 12.32
C LEU A 136 5.06 -8.79 12.04
N ILE A 137 6.27 -8.53 11.54
CA ILE A 137 7.27 -9.54 11.19
C ILE A 137 8.40 -9.45 12.21
N THR A 138 8.67 -10.55 12.93
CA THR A 138 9.70 -10.55 13.98
C THR A 138 10.56 -11.81 13.95
N TRP A 139 11.83 -11.68 14.34
CA TRP A 139 12.72 -12.82 14.55
C TRP A 139 13.80 -12.48 15.57
N GLU A 140 14.33 -13.50 16.24
CA GLU A 140 15.43 -13.33 17.19
C GLU A 140 16.77 -13.24 16.47
N THR A 141 17.65 -12.39 16.98
CA THR A 141 19.03 -12.29 16.48
C THR A 141 19.81 -13.51 16.96
N GLY A 142 20.51 -14.21 16.07
CA GLY A 142 21.28 -15.42 16.38
C GLY A 142 22.60 -15.20 17.12
N ILE A 143 22.70 -14.17 17.97
CA ILE A 143 23.87 -13.87 18.82
C ILE A 143 23.69 -14.55 20.18
#